data_AF-A0A7C4F4T0-F1
#
_entry.id   AF-A0A7C4F4T0-F1
#
_cell.length_a   1.000
_cell.length_b   1.000
_cell.length_c   1.000
_cell.angle_alpha   90.00
_cell.angle_beta   90.00
_cell.angle_gamma   90.00
#
_symmetry.space_group_name_H-M   'P 1'
#
loop_
_entity.id
_entity.type
_entity.pdbx_description
1 polymer ?
#
loop_
_entity_poly.entity_id
_entity_poly.type
_entity_poly.pdbx_seq_one_letter_code
_entity_poly.pdbx_strand_id
1 'polypeptide(L)'
;MKREKMSETDQKKLVELLALKKELMSSMLESLRRAIDLLEGENVDEFNSELERCEDIMRRIDELTEQQAGICVPGAEKPAFIAEAENEIKHIAGQVAEANMECNSVAKEKLKSFGHRLKSIRQKRLGMGGYAHQESAAAFVDMKL
;
A
#
# COMPACT_ATOMS: atom_id res chain seq x y z
N MET A 1 44.47 3.41 -14.92
CA MET A 1 43.21 3.47 -15.68
C MET A 1 42.53 4.80 -15.31
N LYS A 2 42.49 5.78 -16.21
CA LYS A 2 41.83 7.07 -15.94
C LYS A 2 40.31 6.83 -15.98
N ARG A 3 39.60 7.08 -14.89
CA ARG A 3 38.13 7.04 -14.90
C ARG A 3 37.63 8.24 -15.71
N GLU A 4 36.71 8.01 -16.63
CA GLU A 4 36.04 9.09 -17.34
C GLU A 4 35.13 9.83 -16.36
N LYS A 5 35.24 11.16 -16.35
CA LYS A 5 34.36 12.02 -15.57
C LYS A 5 33.07 12.18 -16.35
N MET A 6 31.94 12.01 -15.67
CA MET A 6 30.61 12.26 -16.23
C MET A 6 30.50 13.70 -16.76
N SER A 7 29.90 13.89 -17.93
CA SER A 7 29.76 15.22 -18.53
C SER A 7 28.92 16.14 -17.63
N GLU A 8 29.16 17.46 -17.66
CA GLU A 8 28.41 18.42 -16.85
C GLU A 8 26.92 18.43 -17.21
N THR A 9 26.59 18.21 -18.48
CA THR A 9 25.22 18.08 -18.98
C THR A 9 24.53 16.83 -18.39
N ASP A 10 25.24 15.70 -18.33
CA ASP A 10 24.71 14.46 -17.75
C ASP A 10 24.56 14.57 -16.24
N GLN A 11 25.46 15.29 -15.56
CA GLN A 11 25.33 15.61 -14.15
C GLN A 11 24.07 16.44 -13.85
N LYS A 12 23.80 17.50 -14.62
CA LYS A 12 22.58 18.32 -14.44
C LYS A 12 21.31 17.51 -14.64
N LYS A 13 21.25 16.75 -15.75
CA LYS A 13 20.12 15.86 -16.03
C LYS A 13 19.91 14.85 -14.91
N LEU A 14 20.99 14.24 -14.40
CA LEU A 14 20.91 13.26 -13.34
C LEU A 14 20.40 13.87 -12.02
N VAL A 15 20.82 15.10 -11.68
CA VAL A 15 20.30 15.81 -10.50
C VAL A 15 18.79 16.05 -10.62
N GLU A 16 18.33 16.56 -11.75
CA GLU A 16 16.90 16.80 -11.99
C GLU A 16 16.10 15.49 -11.89
N LEU A 17 16.65 14.40 -12.46
CA LEU A 17 16.04 13.07 -12.41
C LEU A 17 15.92 12.54 -10.98
N LEU A 18 16.99 12.67 -10.19
CA LEU A 18 17.00 12.24 -8.79
C LEU A 18 16.06 13.08 -7.93
N ALA A 19 15.96 14.38 -8.18
CA ALA A 19 15.00 15.25 -7.50
C ALA A 19 13.56 14.80 -7.77
N LEU A 20 13.21 14.55 -9.04
CA LEU A 20 11.88 14.06 -9.42
C LEU A 20 11.57 12.69 -8.79
N LYS A 21 12.54 11.77 -8.77
CA LYS A 21 12.38 10.48 -8.08
C LYS A 21 12.12 10.64 -6.59
N LYS A 22 12.85 11.54 -5.94
CA LYS A 22 12.68 11.83 -4.51
C LYS A 22 11.27 12.35 -4.22
N GLU A 23 10.78 13.29 -5.03
CA GLU A 23 9.42 13.84 -4.90
C GLU A 23 8.35 12.75 -5.10
N LEU A 24 8.50 11.93 -6.14
CA LEU A 24 7.57 10.82 -6.41
C LEU A 24 7.56 9.80 -5.27
N MET A 25 8.72 9.38 -4.76
CA MET A 25 8.79 8.45 -3.63
C MET A 25 8.20 9.05 -2.35
N SER A 26 8.38 10.35 -2.13
CA SER A 26 7.76 11.05 -1.00
C SER A 26 6.23 11.07 -1.14
N SER A 27 5.71 11.36 -2.34
CA SER A 27 4.27 11.30 -2.60
C SER A 27 3.70 9.89 -2.48
N MET A 28 4.48 8.85 -2.84
CA MET A 28 4.08 7.46 -2.64
C MET A 28 3.98 7.12 -1.15
N LEU A 29 4.96 7.55 -0.35
CA LEU A 29 4.93 7.35 1.10
C LEU A 29 3.70 8.01 1.73
N GLU A 30 3.37 9.25 1.34
CA GLU A 30 2.17 9.95 1.80
C GLU A 30 0.88 9.24 1.38
N SER A 31 0.83 8.74 0.14
CA SER A 31 -0.32 7.98 -0.37
C SER A 31 -0.54 6.68 0.41
N LEU A 32 0.53 5.94 0.71
CA LEU A 32 0.46 4.74 1.55
C LEU A 32 -0.01 5.03 2.98
N ARG A 33 0.45 6.13 3.59
CA ARG A 33 -0.01 6.56 4.92
C ARG A 33 -1.50 6.89 4.91
N ARG A 34 -1.96 7.64 3.91
CA ARG A 34 -3.40 7.94 3.74
C ARG A 34 -4.19 6.66 3.50
N ALA A 35 -3.67 5.72 2.72
CA ALA A 35 -4.31 4.42 2.49
C ALA A 35 -4.51 3.63 3.79
N ILE A 36 -3.55 3.67 4.73
CA ILE A 36 -3.69 3.09 6.06
C ILE A 36 -4.86 3.74 6.81
N ASP A 37 -4.88 5.07 6.90
CA ASP A 37 -5.93 5.82 7.60
C ASP A 37 -7.33 5.52 7.02
N LEU A 38 -7.43 5.40 5.69
CA LEU A 38 -8.66 5.09 4.97
C LEU A 38 -9.15 3.65 5.24
N LEU A 39 -8.24 2.67 5.30
CA LEU A 39 -8.58 1.30 5.70
C LEU A 39 -9.09 1.24 7.13
N GLU A 40 -8.49 2.01 8.04
CA GLU A 40 -8.95 2.11 9.42
C GLU A 40 -10.36 2.70 9.51
N GLY A 41 -10.62 3.75 8.73
CA GLY A 41 -11.93 4.40 8.59
C GLY A 41 -12.99 3.62 7.80
N GLU A 42 -12.67 2.44 7.28
CA GLU A 42 -13.53 1.62 6.40
C GLU A 42 -13.96 2.33 5.09
N ASN A 43 -13.19 3.33 4.63
CA ASN A 43 -13.41 4.07 3.39
C ASN A 43 -12.73 3.36 2.20
N VAL A 44 -13.34 2.26 1.75
CA VAL A 44 -12.73 1.36 0.74
C VAL A 44 -12.59 2.01 -0.64
N ASP A 45 -13.52 2.87 -1.04
CA ASP A 45 -13.47 3.52 -2.36
C ASP A 45 -12.29 4.50 -2.48
N GLU A 46 -12.11 5.36 -1.47
CA GLU A 46 -10.97 6.28 -1.41
C GLU A 46 -9.64 5.54 -1.25
N PHE A 47 -9.63 4.43 -0.51
CA PHE A 47 -8.47 3.54 -0.42
C PHE A 47 -8.06 3.01 -1.80
N ASN A 48 -9.01 2.56 -2.62
CA ASN A 48 -8.71 2.10 -3.98
C ASN A 48 -8.12 3.22 -4.84
N SER A 49 -8.63 4.46 -4.73
CA SER A 49 -8.07 5.61 -5.43
C SER A 49 -6.63 5.92 -5.02
N GLU A 50 -6.28 5.77 -3.74
CA GLU A 50 -4.89 5.94 -3.28
C GLU A 50 -3.98 4.80 -3.78
N LEU A 51 -4.50 3.57 -3.94
CA LEU A 51 -3.74 2.48 -4.57
C LEU A 51 -3.47 2.73 -6.06
N GLU A 52 -4.47 3.17 -6.82
CA GLU A 52 -4.30 3.55 -8.24
C GLU A 52 -3.24 4.64 -8.37
N ARG A 53 -3.26 5.64 -7.47
CA ARG A 53 -2.21 6.67 -7.40
C ARG A 53 -0.83 6.08 -7.13
N CYS A 54 -0.72 5.10 -6.24
CA CYS A 54 0.55 4.42 -5.97
C CYS A 54 1.05 3.65 -7.20
N GLU A 55 0.17 3.00 -7.96
CA GLU A 55 0.52 2.31 -9.21
C GLU A 55 1.03 3.28 -10.28
N ASP A 56 0.37 4.41 -10.46
CA ASP A 56 0.81 5.45 -11.39
C ASP A 56 2.18 6.02 -11.01
N ILE A 57 2.42 6.25 -9.71
CA ILE A 57 3.71 6.72 -9.21
C ILE A 57 4.80 5.68 -9.45
N MET A 58 4.53 4.39 -9.19
CA MET A 58 5.50 3.31 -9.44
C MET A 58 5.90 3.25 -10.92
N ARG A 59 4.93 3.29 -11.84
CA ARG A 59 5.21 3.33 -13.28
C ARG A 59 6.11 4.51 -13.65
N ARG A 60 5.86 5.69 -13.07
CA ARG A 60 6.69 6.88 -13.33
C ARG A 60 8.10 6.74 -12.78
N ILE A 61 8.27 6.12 -11.61
CA ILE A 61 9.59 5.84 -11.02
C ILE A 61 10.36 4.84 -11.90
N ASP A 62 9.70 3.84 -12.48
CA ASP A 62 10.30 2.87 -13.40
C ASP A 62 10.83 3.57 -14.66
N GLU A 63 10.02 4.43 -15.29
CA GLU A 63 10.43 5.25 -16.44
C GLU A 63 11.67 6.11 -16.11
N LEU A 64 11.68 6.74 -14.94
CA LEU A 64 12.82 7.52 -14.47
C LEU A 64 14.05 6.64 -14.16
N THR A 65 13.85 5.38 -13.82
CA THR A 65 14.93 4.40 -13.59
C THR A 65 15.59 3.96 -14.86
N GLU A 66 14.82 3.74 -15.91
CA GLU A 66 15.35 3.49 -17.25
C GLU A 66 16.14 4.70 -17.79
N GLN A 67 15.61 5.92 -17.61
CA GLN A 67 16.32 7.13 -18.02
C GLN A 67 17.63 7.33 -17.24
N GLN A 68 17.62 7.08 -15.92
CA GLN A 68 18.84 7.13 -15.11
C GLN A 68 19.89 6.13 -15.58
N ALA A 69 19.49 4.91 -15.95
CA ALA A 69 20.39 3.89 -16.46
C ALA A 69 21.04 4.30 -17.79
N GLY A 70 20.31 5.04 -18.65
CA GLY A 70 20.86 5.60 -19.90
C GLY A 70 21.91 6.70 -19.69
N ILE A 71 21.89 7.40 -18.55
CA ILE A 71 22.84 8.46 -18.21
C ILE A 71 24.06 7.90 -17.45
N CYS A 72 23.84 6.90 -16.59
CA CYS A 72 24.89 6.34 -15.75
C CYS A 72 25.75 5.33 -16.52
N VAL A 73 26.95 5.73 -16.93
CA VAL A 73 27.94 4.80 -17.51
C VAL A 73 28.60 3.97 -16.39
N PRO A 74 28.62 2.63 -16.47
CA PRO A 74 29.30 1.79 -15.48
C PRO A 74 30.78 2.17 -15.33
N GLY A 75 31.21 2.44 -14.10
CA GLY A 75 32.60 2.79 -13.78
C GLY A 75 32.95 4.28 -13.88
N ALA A 76 32.02 5.14 -14.31
CA ALA A 76 32.18 6.59 -14.23
C ALA A 76 32.18 7.05 -12.76
N GLU A 77 33.04 8.02 -12.46
CA GLU A 77 33.10 8.60 -11.13
C GLU A 77 31.94 9.58 -10.94
N LYS A 78 31.05 9.27 -9.99
CA LYS A 78 29.93 10.13 -9.62
C LYS A 78 30.37 11.20 -8.62
N PRO A 79 29.99 12.47 -8.80
CA PRO A 79 30.16 13.49 -7.78
C PRO A 79 29.48 13.13 -6.45
N ALA A 80 30.05 13.59 -5.34
CA ALA A 80 29.55 13.28 -3.99
C ALA A 80 28.08 13.68 -3.78
N PHE A 81 27.64 14.83 -4.30
CA PHE A 81 26.26 15.29 -4.18
C PHE A 81 25.24 14.36 -4.87
N ILE A 82 25.64 13.66 -5.94
CA ILE A 82 24.78 12.67 -6.62
C ILE A 82 24.66 11.42 -5.77
N ALA A 83 25.76 10.98 -5.17
CA ALA A 83 25.75 9.84 -4.26
C ALA A 83 24.91 10.12 -3.00
N GLU A 84 24.94 11.35 -2.49
CA GLU A 84 24.10 11.81 -1.39
C GLU A 84 22.61 11.75 -1.76
N ALA A 85 22.23 12.31 -2.91
CA ALA A 85 20.85 12.24 -3.40
C ALA A 85 20.37 10.78 -3.61
N GLU A 86 21.23 9.90 -4.14
CA GLU A 86 20.92 8.46 -4.26
C GLU A 86 20.70 7.80 -2.89
N ASN A 87 21.46 8.19 -1.86
CA ASN A 87 21.29 7.66 -0.51
C ASN A 87 20.01 8.17 0.16
N GLU A 88 19.65 9.43 -0.04
CA GLU A 88 18.35 9.97 0.42
C GLU A 88 17.18 9.22 -0.21
N ILE A 89 17.24 8.99 -1.52
CA ILE A 89 16.21 8.22 -2.24
C ILE A 89 16.12 6.79 -1.69
N LYS A 90 17.25 6.13 -1.42
CA LYS A 90 17.26 4.80 -0.79
C LYS A 90 16.64 4.81 0.60
N HIS A 91 16.89 5.86 1.38
CA HIS A 91 16.28 6.01 2.70
C HIS A 91 14.75 6.11 2.59
N ILE A 92 14.24 6.95 1.69
CA ILE A 92 12.79 7.09 1.46
C ILE A 92 12.21 5.78 0.91
N ALA A 93 12.91 5.08 0.02
CA ALA A 93 12.49 3.77 -0.48
C ALA A 93 12.34 2.74 0.66
N GLY A 94 13.21 2.80 1.67
CA GLY A 94 13.07 2.01 2.90
C GLY A 94 11.77 2.34 3.65
N GLN A 95 11.47 3.63 3.82
CA GLN A 95 10.23 4.09 4.46
C GLN A 95 8.98 3.70 3.68
N VAL A 96 9.02 3.76 2.34
CA VAL A 96 7.93 3.29 1.46
C VAL A 96 7.72 1.79 1.64
N ALA A 97 8.79 1.00 1.71
CA ALA A 97 8.69 -0.44 1.94
C ALA A 97 8.07 -0.76 3.31
N GLU A 98 8.47 -0.03 4.36
CA GLU A 98 7.88 -0.14 5.70
C GLU A 98 6.39 0.20 5.69
N ALA A 99 6.01 1.35 5.14
CA ALA A 99 4.61 1.79 5.05
C ALA A 99 3.75 0.81 4.22
N ASN A 100 4.30 0.23 3.15
CA ASN A 100 3.61 -0.78 2.36
C ASN A 100 3.41 -2.08 3.16
N MET A 101 4.39 -2.51 3.95
CA MET A 101 4.23 -3.67 4.83
C MET A 101 3.15 -3.43 5.89
N GLU A 102 3.12 -2.23 6.47
CA GLU A 102 2.10 -1.82 7.43
C GLU A 102 0.70 -1.79 6.80
N CYS A 103 0.55 -1.13 5.65
CA CYS A 103 -0.71 -1.12 4.89
C CYS A 103 -1.22 -2.53 4.57
N ASN A 104 -0.33 -3.44 4.17
CA ASN A 104 -0.68 -4.85 3.94
C ASN A 104 -1.09 -5.59 5.22
N SER A 105 -0.49 -5.25 6.37
CA SER A 105 -0.87 -5.81 7.66
C SER A 105 -2.29 -5.38 8.04
N VAL A 106 -2.57 -4.07 7.99
CA VAL A 106 -3.89 -3.49 8.29
C VAL A 106 -4.96 -4.07 7.37
N ALA A 107 -4.70 -4.16 6.06
CA ALA A 107 -5.63 -4.76 5.10
C ALA A 107 -5.97 -6.22 5.47
N LYS A 108 -4.97 -7.03 5.87
CA LYS A 108 -5.19 -8.42 6.32
C LYS A 108 -6.04 -8.50 7.58
N GLU A 109 -5.83 -7.60 8.54
CA GLU A 109 -6.64 -7.55 9.77
C GLU A 109 -8.08 -7.18 9.47
N LYS A 110 -8.31 -6.18 8.62
CA LYS A 110 -9.66 -5.77 8.18
C LYS A 110 -10.39 -6.91 7.46
N LEU A 111 -9.72 -7.63 6.57
CA LEU A 111 -10.29 -8.82 5.91
C LEU A 111 -10.70 -9.91 6.93
N LYS A 112 -9.88 -10.16 7.95
CA LYS A 112 -10.24 -11.11 9.02
C LYS A 112 -11.47 -10.63 9.80
N SER A 113 -11.52 -9.35 10.15
CA SER A 113 -12.67 -8.74 10.85
C SER A 113 -13.97 -8.88 10.06
N PHE A 114 -13.95 -8.57 8.75
CA PHE A 114 -15.11 -8.78 7.88
C PHE A 114 -15.52 -10.26 7.81
N GLY A 115 -14.56 -11.17 7.73
CA GLY A 115 -14.82 -12.61 7.78
C GLY A 115 -15.51 -13.05 9.07
N HIS A 116 -15.09 -12.54 10.22
CA HIS A 116 -15.75 -12.79 11.51
C HIS A 116 -17.17 -12.21 11.57
N ARG A 117 -17.37 -10.98 11.08
CA ARG A 117 -18.71 -10.35 10.99
C ARG A 117 -19.66 -11.18 10.12
N LEU A 118 -19.21 -11.63 8.95
CA LEU A 118 -20.00 -12.50 8.07
C LEU A 118 -20.37 -13.83 8.73
N LYS A 119 -19.41 -14.47 9.42
CA LYS A 119 -19.68 -15.71 10.19
C LYS A 119 -20.72 -15.48 11.28
N SER A 120 -20.62 -14.37 12.03
CA SER A 120 -21.59 -14.01 13.07
C SER A 120 -22.98 -13.78 12.49
N ILE A 121 -23.10 -13.04 11.38
CA ILE A 121 -24.36 -12.82 10.68
C ILE A 121 -24.97 -14.15 10.21
N ARG A 122 -24.15 -15.03 9.62
CA ARG A 122 -24.60 -16.37 9.19
C ARG A 122 -25.10 -17.22 10.36
N GLN A 123 -24.38 -17.22 11.48
CA GLN A 123 -24.80 -17.93 12.70
C GLN A 123 -26.09 -17.35 13.28
N LYS A 124 -26.24 -16.02 13.34
CA LYS A 124 -27.48 -15.36 13.77
C LYS A 124 -28.65 -15.73 12.85
N ARG A 125 -28.45 -15.74 11.53
CA ARG A 125 -29.49 -16.14 10.55
C ARG A 125 -29.90 -17.61 10.71
N LEU A 126 -28.95 -18.51 10.99
CA LEU A 126 -29.25 -19.92 11.26
C LEU A 126 -29.93 -20.12 12.61
N GLY A 127 -29.54 -19.36 13.65
CA GLY A 127 -30.17 -19.38 14.97
C GLY A 127 -31.60 -18.83 14.96
N MET A 128 -31.89 -17.78 14.20
CA MET A 128 -33.24 -17.24 14.03
C MET A 128 -34.18 -18.18 13.25
N GLY A 129 -33.64 -19.05 12.39
CA GLY A 129 -34.42 -20.09 11.71
C GLY A 129 -34.78 -21.29 12.59
N GLY A 130 -34.09 -21.46 13.73
CA GLY A 130 -34.30 -22.60 14.65
C GLY A 130 -35.37 -22.39 15.72
N TYR A 131 -35.72 -21.14 16.04
CA TYR A 131 -36.74 -20.82 17.06
C TYR A 131 -38.15 -20.59 16.51
N ALA A 132 -38.34 -20.55 15.18
CA ALA A 132 -39.66 -20.38 14.58
C ALA A 132 -40.52 -21.68 14.55
N HIS A 133 -40.04 -22.78 15.15
CA HIS A 133 -40.73 -24.08 15.09
C HIS A 133 -40.89 -24.80 16.45
N GLN A 134 -40.85 -24.08 17.57
CA GLN A 134 -41.05 -24.64 18.90
C GLN A 134 -42.15 -23.97 19.75
N GLU A 135 -43.14 -23.31 19.13
CA GLU A 135 -44.32 -22.77 19.84
C GLU A 135 -45.66 -23.44 19.47
N SER A 136 -45.66 -24.64 18.91
CA SER A 136 -46.90 -25.42 18.66
C SER A 136 -46.87 -26.85 19.20
N ALA A 137 -46.21 -27.09 20.33
CA ALA A 137 -46.26 -28.39 21.02
C ALA A 137 -46.49 -28.27 22.54
N ALA A 138 -47.09 -27.16 23.00
CA ALA A 138 -47.56 -27.00 24.37
C ALA A 138 -49.08 -26.76 24.38
N ALA A 139 -49.84 -27.69 23.79
CA ALA A 139 -51.26 -27.84 24.04
C ALA A 139 -51.56 -29.33 24.09
N PHE A 140 -52.33 -29.74 25.11
CA PHE A 140 -52.77 -31.10 25.44
C PHE A 140 -51.85 -31.96 26.31
N VAL A 141 -51.56 -31.49 27.53
CA VAL A 141 -51.70 -32.34 28.72
C VAL A 141 -52.30 -31.47 29.84
N ASP A 142 -53.63 -31.41 29.91
CA ASP A 142 -54.40 -31.57 31.15
C ASP A 142 -55.90 -31.34 30.86
N MET A 143 -56.70 -32.41 30.92
CA MET A 143 -58.01 -32.32 31.54
C MET A 143 -58.48 -33.73 31.90
N LYS A 144 -58.26 -34.09 33.16
CA LYS A 144 -59.14 -35.03 33.87
C LYS A 144 -60.52 -34.38 34.03
N LEU A 145 -61.56 -35.06 33.56
CA LEU A 145 -62.82 -35.30 34.27
C LEU A 145 -63.65 -36.33 33.51
#